data_AF-A0AA36EBH2-F1
#
_entry.id   AF-A0AA36EBH2-F1
#
_cell.length_a   1.000
_cell.length_b   1.000
_cell.length_c   1.000
_cell.angle_alpha   90.00
_cell.angle_beta   90.00
_cell.angle_gamma   90.00
#
_symmetry.space_group_name_H-M   'P 1'
#
loop_
_entity.id
_entity.type
_entity.pdbx_description
1 polymer ?
#
loop_
_entity_poly.entity_id
_entity_poly.type
_entity_poly.pdbx_seq_one_letter_code
_entity_poly.pdbx_strand_id
1 'polypeptide(L)'
;MVLIFQPAEEQGEGAKQMIKKGVLEKAEAIFSLHLFLSLDSGVVASRSGDFLVGCGFFKAVIHAKGGHAAIPQDSVTDPILVVSATVISLQHIVSQEVDPLDMPVVFVTMLDGGTGLNAIPNSVSIVGTYRYVSKKGFYALAETIQEVRNHQLWRPSDSSCRTPSKTNTTGFATCLDFW
;
A
#
# COMPACT_ATOMS: atom_id res chain seq x y z
N MET A 1 -14.54 -34.53 7.40
CA MET A 1 -13.22 -34.03 6.96
C MET A 1 -13.38 -33.48 5.55
N VAL A 2 -13.07 -32.20 5.33
CA VAL A 2 -13.16 -31.53 4.02
C VAL A 2 -11.75 -31.23 3.55
N LEU A 3 -11.42 -31.59 2.31
CA LEU A 3 -10.14 -31.25 1.69
C LEU A 3 -10.31 -29.99 0.84
N ILE A 4 -9.45 -29.01 1.06
CA ILE A 4 -9.50 -27.70 0.42
C ILE A 4 -8.23 -27.54 -0.41
N PHE A 5 -8.39 -27.46 -1.73
CA PHE A 5 -7.30 -27.16 -2.65
C PHE A 5 -7.41 -25.70 -3.04
N GLN A 6 -6.62 -24.85 -2.37
CA GLN A 6 -6.67 -23.41 -2.59
C GLN A 6 -5.87 -23.02 -3.84
N PRO A 7 -6.48 -22.37 -4.84
CA PRO A 7 -5.73 -21.74 -5.92
C PRO A 7 -5.17 -20.38 -5.48
N ALA A 8 -4.27 -19.80 -6.29
CA ALA A 8 -3.89 -18.39 -6.22
C ALA A 8 -3.46 -17.88 -4.81
N GLU A 9 -2.62 -18.65 -4.13
CA GLU A 9 -2.05 -18.28 -2.82
C GLU A 9 -1.07 -17.11 -2.95
N GLU A 10 -0.17 -17.18 -3.91
CA GLU A 10 0.87 -16.17 -4.19
C GLU A 10 0.30 -14.76 -4.48
N GLN A 11 -0.95 -14.68 -4.93
CA GLN A 11 -1.65 -13.42 -5.18
C GLN A 11 -2.47 -12.91 -3.98
N GLY A 12 -2.58 -13.69 -2.90
CA GLY A 12 -3.37 -13.34 -1.71
C GLY A 12 -4.90 -13.42 -1.89
N GLU A 13 -5.40 -13.80 -3.07
CA GLU A 13 -6.84 -13.74 -3.38
C GLU A 13 -7.56 -15.09 -3.22
N GLY A 14 -6.86 -16.22 -3.32
CA GLY A 14 -7.46 -17.56 -3.31
C GLY A 14 -8.34 -17.85 -2.09
N ALA A 15 -7.77 -17.71 -0.90
CA ALA A 15 -8.47 -17.99 0.35
C ALA A 15 -9.71 -17.10 0.53
N LYS A 16 -9.59 -15.80 0.24
CA LYS A 16 -10.68 -14.81 0.30
C LYS A 16 -11.86 -15.20 -0.59
N GLN A 17 -11.59 -15.61 -1.83
CA GLN A 17 -12.63 -16.04 -2.77
C GLN A 17 -13.32 -17.34 -2.33
N MET A 18 -12.56 -18.30 -1.77
CA MET A 18 -13.12 -19.57 -1.28
C MET A 18 -13.99 -19.37 -0.04
N ILE A 19 -13.57 -18.52 0.90
CA ILE A 19 -14.35 -18.15 2.08
C ILE A 19 -15.68 -17.52 1.67
N LYS A 20 -15.65 -16.59 0.70
CA LYS A 20 -16.86 -15.95 0.16
C LYS A 20 -17.85 -16.94 -0.44
N LYS A 21 -17.36 -18.08 -0.95
CA LYS A 21 -18.18 -19.18 -1.49
C LYS A 21 -18.68 -20.16 -0.42
N GLY A 22 -18.45 -19.88 0.86
CA GLY A 22 -18.97 -20.67 1.97
C GLY A 22 -18.19 -21.97 2.25
N VAL A 23 -16.96 -22.12 1.73
CA VAL A 23 -16.17 -23.36 1.89
C VAL A 23 -15.92 -23.72 3.36
N LEU A 24 -15.92 -22.74 4.26
CA LEU A 24 -15.69 -22.92 5.69
C LEU A 24 -16.96 -22.95 6.57
N GLU A 25 -18.16 -22.81 6.01
CA GLU A 25 -19.40 -22.64 6.80
C GLU A 25 -19.69 -23.77 7.79
N LYS A 26 -19.22 -25.00 7.49
CA LYS A 26 -19.40 -26.19 8.34
C LYS A 26 -18.10 -26.65 9.01
N ALA A 27 -17.03 -25.87 8.94
CA ALA A 27 -15.74 -26.23 9.50
C ALA A 27 -15.64 -25.78 10.96
N GLU A 28 -15.42 -26.73 11.87
CA GLU A 28 -15.15 -26.44 13.29
C GLU A 28 -13.68 -26.08 13.55
N ALA A 29 -12.78 -26.60 12.71
CA ALA A 29 -11.35 -26.33 12.74
C ALA A 29 -10.76 -26.39 11.32
N ILE A 30 -9.67 -25.66 11.12
CA ILE A 30 -8.90 -25.66 9.86
C ILE A 30 -7.44 -25.93 10.16
N PHE A 31 -6.80 -26.71 9.28
CA PHE A 31 -5.37 -26.98 9.34
C PHE A 31 -4.77 -26.63 7.98
N SER A 32 -3.62 -25.97 8.00
CA SER A 32 -2.81 -25.70 6.82
C SER A 32 -1.39 -26.23 7.05
N LEU A 33 -0.71 -26.57 5.96
CA LEU A 33 0.66 -27.06 5.98
C LEU A 33 1.44 -26.25 4.94
N HIS A 34 2.65 -25.84 5.29
CA HIS A 34 3.57 -25.16 4.39
C HIS A 34 4.94 -25.80 4.53
N LEU A 35 5.61 -26.05 3.40
CA LEU A 35 6.97 -26.57 3.42
C LEU A 35 7.94 -25.42 3.67
N PHE A 36 8.75 -25.54 4.72
CA PHE A 36 9.82 -24.59 5.03
C PHE A 36 11.16 -25.26 4.77
N LEU A 37 11.84 -24.84 3.70
CA LEU A 37 13.11 -25.43 3.25
C LEU A 37 14.26 -25.25 4.26
N SER A 38 14.11 -24.35 5.22
CA SER A 38 15.08 -24.13 6.30
C SER A 38 14.95 -25.11 7.47
N LEU A 39 13.92 -25.95 7.50
CA LEU A 39 13.74 -26.98 8.52
C LEU A 39 14.26 -28.33 8.00
N ASP A 40 14.88 -29.10 8.89
CA ASP A 40 15.33 -30.46 8.56
C ASP A 40 14.15 -31.38 8.20
N SER A 41 14.42 -32.36 7.35
CA SER A 41 13.41 -33.34 6.94
C SER A 41 12.88 -34.13 8.15
N GLY A 42 11.57 -34.29 8.24
CA GLY A 42 10.89 -34.95 9.35
C GLY A 42 10.56 -34.04 10.54
N VAL A 43 10.96 -32.76 10.50
CA VAL A 43 10.60 -31.78 11.52
C VAL A 43 9.26 -31.12 11.19
N VAL A 44 8.37 -31.07 12.18
CA VAL A 44 7.12 -30.31 12.13
C VAL A 44 7.19 -29.24 13.20
N ALA A 45 7.07 -27.97 12.79
CA ALA A 45 7.05 -26.83 13.68
C ALA A 45 5.63 -26.25 13.76
N SER A 46 5.19 -25.88 14.96
CA SER A 46 3.95 -25.15 15.20
C SER A 46 4.12 -24.20 16.39
N ARG A 47 3.29 -23.16 16.46
CA ARG A 47 3.24 -22.24 17.59
C ARG A 47 1.81 -21.76 17.81
N SER A 48 1.47 -21.45 19.05
CA SER A 48 0.18 -20.82 19.37
C SER A 48 0.21 -19.33 19.00
N GLY A 49 -0.93 -18.80 18.53
CA GLY A 49 -1.05 -17.41 18.07
C GLY A 49 -0.64 -17.23 16.60
N ASP A 50 -0.37 -16.00 16.21
CA ASP A 50 0.07 -15.66 14.84
C ASP A 50 1.34 -16.43 14.51
N PHE A 51 1.48 -17.06 13.33
CA PHE A 51 2.67 -17.83 12.94
C PHE A 51 3.56 -17.09 11.93
N LEU A 52 2.95 -16.46 10.92
CA LEU A 52 3.60 -15.65 9.89
C LEU A 52 3.16 -14.19 9.99
N VAL A 53 3.95 -13.30 9.39
CA VAL A 53 3.59 -11.88 9.25
C VAL A 53 2.64 -11.69 8.07
N GLY A 54 1.70 -10.75 8.22
CA GLY A 54 0.89 -10.28 7.11
C GLY A 54 1.70 -9.40 6.14
N CYS A 55 1.24 -9.33 4.91
CA CYS A 55 1.76 -8.44 3.88
C CYS A 55 0.65 -7.60 3.28
N GLY A 56 0.98 -6.36 2.92
CA GLY A 56 0.11 -5.49 2.12
C GLY A 56 0.90 -4.80 1.03
N PHE A 57 0.18 -4.31 0.03
CA PHE A 57 0.73 -3.49 -1.05
C PHE A 57 0.03 -2.14 -1.09
N PHE A 58 0.74 -1.13 -1.57
CA PHE A 58 0.15 0.18 -1.84
C PHE A 58 0.65 0.72 -3.18
N LYS A 59 -0.21 1.49 -3.82
CA LYS A 59 0.12 2.28 -5.01
C LYS A 59 -0.43 3.69 -4.83
N ALA A 60 0.43 4.69 -4.96
CA ALA A 60 0.03 6.09 -4.93
C ALA A 60 0.46 6.80 -6.21
N VAL A 61 -0.39 7.68 -6.72
CA VAL A 61 -0.08 8.53 -7.88
C VAL A 61 -0.25 9.99 -7.46
N ILE A 62 0.86 10.72 -7.45
CA ILE A 62 0.87 12.14 -7.13
C ILE A 62 0.70 12.90 -8.44
N HIS A 63 -0.36 13.70 -8.52
CA HIS A 63 -0.65 14.56 -9.66
C HIS A 63 -0.32 16.01 -9.34
N ALA A 64 0.28 16.70 -10.30
CA ALA A 64 0.63 18.12 -10.21
C ALA A 64 0.54 18.78 -11.59
N LYS A 65 0.68 20.11 -11.62
CA LYS A 65 0.82 20.85 -12.87
C LYS A 65 2.30 20.90 -13.25
N GLY A 66 2.69 20.09 -14.23
CA GLY A 66 4.02 20.08 -14.81
C GLY A 66 4.33 21.36 -15.61
N GLY A 67 5.56 21.45 -16.13
CA GLY A 67 6.05 22.66 -16.77
C GLY A 67 7.47 22.54 -17.30
N HIS A 68 7.99 23.63 -17.83
CA HIS A 68 9.38 23.69 -18.28
C HIS A 68 10.30 23.93 -17.07
N ALA A 69 11.36 23.14 -16.91
CA ALA A 69 12.23 23.20 -15.73
C ALA A 69 12.92 24.58 -15.56
N ALA A 70 13.15 25.30 -16.66
CA ALA A 70 13.69 26.67 -16.63
C ALA A 70 12.68 27.76 -16.22
N ILE A 71 11.38 27.42 -16.10
CA ILE A 71 10.29 28.35 -15.79
C ILE A 71 9.42 27.73 -14.67
N PRO A 72 10.00 27.49 -13.47
CA PRO A 72 9.31 26.77 -12.41
C PRO A 72 8.06 27.50 -11.89
N GLN A 73 7.93 28.82 -12.08
CA GLN A 73 6.74 29.57 -11.70
C GLN A 73 5.46 29.15 -12.46
N ASP A 74 5.60 28.51 -13.63
CA ASP A 74 4.46 28.06 -14.42
C ASP A 74 3.89 26.72 -13.91
N SER A 75 4.73 25.95 -13.21
CA SER A 75 4.35 24.74 -12.47
C SER A 75 3.96 25.11 -11.04
N VAL A 76 2.76 24.71 -10.61
CA VAL A 76 2.26 25.02 -9.25
C VAL A 76 2.99 24.19 -8.20
N THR A 77 3.45 22.98 -8.55
CA THR A 77 4.14 22.07 -7.63
C THR A 77 4.98 21.08 -8.44
N ASP A 78 6.21 20.82 -8.01
CA ASP A 78 7.04 19.74 -8.56
C ASP A 78 6.63 18.40 -7.91
N PRO A 79 6.02 17.45 -8.66
CA PRO A 79 5.60 16.19 -8.08
C PRO A 79 6.78 15.28 -7.71
N ILE A 80 7.97 15.42 -8.31
CA ILE A 80 9.15 14.64 -7.93
C ILE A 80 9.58 15.03 -6.51
N LEU A 81 9.54 16.33 -6.19
CA LEU A 81 9.84 16.82 -4.85
C LEU A 81 8.83 16.30 -3.82
N VAL A 82 7.54 16.35 -4.13
CA VAL A 82 6.49 15.83 -3.24
C VAL A 82 6.68 14.34 -2.98
N VAL A 83 6.91 13.54 -4.02
CA VAL A 83 7.14 12.10 -3.87
C VAL A 83 8.38 11.82 -3.02
N SER A 84 9.47 12.56 -3.23
CA SER A 84 10.70 12.40 -2.46
C SER A 84 10.45 12.62 -0.96
N ALA A 85 9.70 13.67 -0.62
CA ALA A 85 9.26 13.90 0.76
C ALA A 85 8.33 12.79 1.26
N THR A 86 7.44 12.25 0.42
CA THR A 86 6.55 11.14 0.77
C THR A 86 7.36 9.90 1.13
N VAL A 87 8.32 9.52 0.30
CA VAL A 87 9.18 8.34 0.53
C VAL A 87 9.93 8.47 1.86
N ILE A 88 10.50 9.65 2.15
CA ILE A 88 11.17 9.91 3.42
C ILE A 88 10.18 9.78 4.60
N SER A 89 9.01 10.41 4.50
CA SER A 89 7.98 10.32 5.55
C SER A 89 7.49 8.88 5.77
N LEU A 90 7.35 8.07 4.72
CA LEU A 90 7.00 6.65 4.84
C LEU A 90 8.02 5.85 5.66
N GLN A 91 9.31 6.18 5.57
CA GLN A 91 10.33 5.55 6.40
C GLN A 91 10.27 6.01 7.86
N HIS A 92 9.85 7.26 8.11
CA HIS A 92 9.65 7.75 9.48
C HIS A 92 8.46 7.08 10.19
N ILE A 93 7.39 6.75 9.47
CA ILE A 93 6.21 6.05 10.02
C ILE A 93 6.60 4.74 10.71
N VAL A 94 7.46 3.95 10.07
CA VAL A 94 7.98 2.68 10.60
C VAL A 94 8.67 2.87 11.95
N SER A 95 9.26 4.04 12.20
CA SER A 95 10.07 4.30 13.38
C SER A 95 9.30 4.86 14.58
N GLN A 96 8.11 5.46 14.41
CA GLN A 96 7.47 6.22 15.51
C GLN A 96 5.99 5.92 15.75
N GLU A 97 5.22 5.54 14.73
CA GLU A 97 3.74 5.51 14.82
C GLU A 97 3.17 4.10 15.05
N VAL A 98 4.00 3.08 15.03
CA VAL A 98 3.58 1.69 15.20
C VAL A 98 4.28 1.10 16.42
N ASP A 99 3.57 0.25 17.15
CA ASP A 99 4.12 -0.48 18.28
C ASP A 99 5.42 -1.19 17.85
N PRO A 100 6.56 -0.97 18.53
CA PRO A 100 7.82 -1.63 18.21
C PRO A 100 7.70 -3.17 18.18
N LEU A 101 6.74 -3.72 18.93
CA LEU A 101 6.46 -5.16 18.97
C LEU A 101 5.77 -5.67 17.69
N ASP A 102 5.11 -4.78 16.92
CA ASP A 102 4.45 -5.11 15.66
C ASP A 102 5.43 -5.14 14.46
N MET A 103 6.70 -4.79 14.67
CA MET A 103 7.79 -4.82 13.68
C MET A 103 7.34 -4.38 12.27
N PRO A 104 6.78 -3.18 12.13
CA PRO A 104 6.37 -2.68 10.83
C PRO A 104 7.57 -2.65 9.88
N VAL A 105 7.34 -3.03 8.63
CA VAL A 105 8.33 -2.83 7.56
C VAL A 105 7.59 -2.19 6.41
N VAL A 106 8.13 -1.10 5.84
CA VAL A 106 7.56 -0.42 4.68
C VAL A 106 8.66 -0.19 3.66
N PHE A 107 8.46 -0.68 2.44
CA PHE A 107 9.36 -0.48 1.31
C PHE A 107 8.63 0.18 0.16
N VAL A 108 9.26 1.18 -0.44
CA VAL A 108 8.90 1.68 -1.77
C VAL A 108 9.74 0.88 -2.78
N THR A 109 9.06 0.09 -3.61
CA THR A 109 9.70 -0.86 -4.53
C THR A 109 9.73 -0.33 -5.97
N MET A 110 8.89 0.65 -6.28
CA MET A 110 8.85 1.31 -7.58
C MET A 110 8.60 2.81 -7.39
N LEU A 111 9.30 3.61 -8.17
CA LEU A 111 9.04 5.04 -8.37
C LEU A 111 9.15 5.30 -9.87
N ASP A 112 8.10 5.86 -10.46
CA ASP A 112 8.02 6.13 -11.89
C ASP A 112 7.40 7.51 -12.16
N GLY A 113 8.12 8.35 -12.91
CA GLY A 113 7.67 9.68 -13.27
C GLY A 113 8.73 10.48 -14.03
N GLY A 114 8.27 11.41 -14.88
CA GLY A 114 9.14 12.17 -15.79
C GLY A 114 9.33 11.49 -17.14
N THR A 115 9.41 12.29 -18.20
CA THR A 115 9.60 11.78 -19.58
C THR A 115 10.65 12.57 -20.37
N GLY A 116 11.18 13.66 -19.82
CA GLY A 116 12.11 14.56 -20.51
C GLY A 116 13.12 15.20 -19.56
N LEU A 117 14.30 15.51 -20.09
CA LEU A 117 15.45 16.00 -19.32
C LEU A 117 15.22 17.38 -18.67
N ASN A 118 14.33 18.19 -19.24
CA ASN A 118 14.03 19.57 -18.83
C ASN A 118 12.54 19.82 -18.59
N ALA A 119 11.77 18.76 -18.34
CA ALA A 119 10.33 18.83 -18.12
C ALA A 119 9.96 18.39 -16.69
N ILE A 120 9.23 19.23 -15.98
CA ILE A 120 8.59 18.87 -14.71
C ILE A 120 7.35 18.03 -15.06
N PRO A 121 7.23 16.78 -14.56
CA PRO A 121 6.12 15.91 -14.93
C PRO A 121 4.78 16.40 -14.37
N ASN A 122 3.68 15.96 -14.98
CA ASN A 122 2.33 16.16 -14.44
C ASN A 122 1.95 15.12 -13.37
N SER A 123 2.69 14.03 -13.28
CA SER A 123 2.45 12.99 -12.29
C SER A 123 3.66 12.12 -12.06
N VAL A 124 3.72 11.56 -10.86
CA VAL A 124 4.70 10.55 -10.45
C VAL A 124 3.96 9.50 -9.65
N SER A 125 4.29 8.23 -9.86
CA SER A 125 3.71 7.11 -9.15
C SER A 125 4.74 6.41 -8.29
N ILE A 126 4.28 5.89 -7.15
CA ILE A 126 5.05 5.00 -6.29
C ILE A 126 4.25 3.73 -6.02
N VAL A 127 4.96 2.61 -5.94
CA VAL A 127 4.43 1.33 -5.47
C VAL A 127 5.30 0.86 -4.34
N GLY A 128 4.69 0.23 -3.35
CA GLY A 128 5.42 -0.35 -2.25
C GLY A 128 4.69 -1.50 -1.58
N THR A 129 5.38 -2.10 -0.63
CA THR A 129 4.88 -3.20 0.17
C THR A 129 5.18 -2.94 1.63
N TYR A 130 4.32 -3.47 2.50
CA TYR A 130 4.53 -3.41 3.94
C TYR A 130 4.26 -4.74 4.61
N ARG A 131 4.78 -4.90 5.83
CA ARG A 131 4.59 -6.08 6.68
C ARG A 131 4.04 -5.65 8.04
N TYR A 132 3.21 -6.52 8.62
CA TYR A 132 2.59 -6.31 9.92
C TYR A 132 2.43 -7.65 10.65
N VAL A 133 2.54 -7.65 11.97
CA VAL A 133 2.30 -8.85 12.78
C VAL A 133 0.83 -8.92 13.19
N SER A 134 0.29 -7.83 13.76
CA SER A 134 -1.09 -7.79 14.23
C SER A 134 -2.07 -7.11 13.27
N LYS A 135 -3.36 -7.45 13.39
CA LYS A 135 -4.44 -6.72 12.70
C LYS A 135 -4.49 -5.24 13.08
N LYS A 136 -4.12 -4.90 14.31
CA LYS A 136 -4.05 -3.51 14.78
C LYS A 136 -2.94 -2.76 14.02
N GLY A 137 -1.76 -3.35 13.93
CA GLY A 137 -0.64 -2.84 13.15
C GLY A 137 -0.98 -2.66 11.67
N PHE A 138 -1.76 -3.58 11.09
CA PHE A 138 -2.28 -3.43 9.72
C PHE A 138 -3.11 -2.15 9.54
N TYR A 139 -4.13 -1.94 10.37
CA TYR A 139 -5.00 -0.77 10.23
C TYR A 139 -4.26 0.53 10.52
N ALA A 140 -3.39 0.55 11.53
CA ALA A 140 -2.55 1.70 11.83
C ALA A 140 -1.65 2.06 10.63
N LEU A 141 -0.90 1.09 10.09
CA LEU A 141 -0.05 1.33 8.92
C LEU A 141 -0.84 1.79 7.70
N ALA A 142 -2.00 1.18 7.43
CA ALA A 142 -2.84 1.56 6.31
C ALA A 142 -3.36 3.01 6.45
N GLU A 143 -3.76 3.41 7.65
CA GLU A 143 -4.21 4.78 7.96
C GLU A 143 -3.05 5.77 7.83
N THR A 144 -1.89 5.51 8.42
CA THR A 144 -0.76 6.44 8.36
C THR A 144 -0.23 6.61 6.93
N ILE A 145 -0.21 5.54 6.11
CA ILE A 145 0.13 5.63 4.68
C ILE A 145 -0.88 6.53 3.94
N GLN A 146 -2.16 6.49 4.31
CA GLN A 146 -3.18 7.40 3.77
C GLN A 146 -3.07 8.83 4.31
N GLU A 147 -2.53 9.04 5.51
CA GLU A 147 -2.34 10.37 6.09
C GLU A 147 -1.15 11.12 5.51
N VAL A 148 -0.04 10.43 5.21
CA VAL A 148 1.12 11.07 4.53
C VAL A 148 0.71 11.72 3.21
N ARG A 149 -0.29 11.14 2.52
CA ARG A 149 -0.92 11.78 1.35
C ARG A 149 -1.53 13.14 1.72
N ASN A 150 -2.27 13.23 2.82
CA ASN A 150 -3.03 14.42 3.19
C ASN A 150 -2.14 15.58 3.66
N HIS A 151 -0.99 15.28 4.27
CA HIS A 151 -0.06 16.30 4.78
C HIS A 151 0.84 16.92 3.70
N GLN A 152 1.05 16.23 2.58
CA GLN A 152 1.98 16.65 1.53
C GLN A 152 1.29 17.18 0.27
N LEU A 153 -0.05 17.11 0.19
CA LEU A 153 -0.83 17.76 -0.86
C LEU A 153 -1.08 19.23 -0.49
N TRP A 154 -0.57 20.14 -1.31
CA TRP A 154 -0.86 21.56 -1.25
C TRP A 154 -2.37 21.82 -1.35
N ARG A 155 -2.96 22.51 -0.35
CA ARG A 155 -4.35 23.00 -0.40
C ARG A 155 -4.38 24.37 -1.08
N PRO A 156 -5.04 24.55 -2.24
CA PRO A 156 -5.29 25.89 -2.75
C PRO A 156 -6.20 26.65 -1.80
N SER A 157 -5.87 27.91 -1.52
CA SER A 157 -6.69 28.84 -0.73
C SER A 157 -7.84 29.46 -1.51
N ASP A 158 -8.45 28.73 -2.45
CA ASP A 158 -9.58 29.22 -3.26
C ASP A 158 -10.81 28.32 -3.11
N SER A 159 -11.90 28.93 -2.65
CA SER A 159 -13.19 28.31 -2.31
C SER A 159 -14.03 27.87 -3.52
N SER A 160 -13.41 27.73 -4.70
CA SER A 160 -14.07 27.35 -5.95
C SER A 160 -14.04 25.84 -6.24
N CYS A 161 -13.19 25.06 -5.59
CA CYS A 161 -13.12 23.61 -5.79
C CYS A 161 -14.14 22.86 -4.91
N ARG A 162 -15.42 22.94 -5.28
CA ARG A 162 -16.41 21.93 -4.86
C ARG A 162 -16.20 20.65 -5.67
N THR A 163 -16.37 19.52 -5.00
CA THR A 163 -16.38 18.17 -5.57
C THR A 163 -17.23 18.10 -6.84
N PRO A 164 -16.75 17.52 -7.96
CA PRO A 164 -17.60 17.32 -9.11
C PRO A 164 -18.59 16.19 -8.82
N SER A 165 -19.86 16.47 -9.11
CA SER A 165 -20.92 15.48 -9.22
C SER A 165 -20.51 14.32 -10.12
N LYS A 166 -20.99 13.12 -9.80
CA LYS A 166 -20.87 11.89 -10.59
C LYS A 166 -21.22 12.15 -12.07
N THR A 167 -20.22 12.44 -12.90
CA THR A 167 -20.14 12.30 -14.37
C THR A 167 -18.97 13.18 -14.87
N ASN A 168 -18.06 12.57 -15.62
CA ASN A 168 -16.89 13.15 -16.29
C ASN A 168 -15.68 13.54 -15.42
N THR A 169 -14.56 12.97 -15.84
CA THR A 169 -13.22 12.92 -15.26
C THR A 169 -12.44 14.22 -15.43
N THR A 170 -12.47 15.08 -14.42
CA THR A 170 -11.44 16.11 -14.14
C THR A 170 -11.43 16.43 -12.65
N GLY A 171 -11.05 15.44 -11.83
CA GLY A 171 -10.86 15.59 -10.40
C GLY A 171 -9.62 14.81 -9.98
N PHE A 172 -8.80 15.40 -9.11
CA PHE A 172 -7.65 14.72 -8.50
C PHE A 172 -8.11 13.41 -7.86
N ALA A 173 -7.82 12.30 -8.53
CA ALA A 173 -8.15 10.95 -8.08
C ALA A 173 -6.84 10.21 -7.83
N THR A 174 -6.49 10.03 -6.56
CA THR A 174 -5.52 9.00 -6.16
C THR A 174 -6.29 7.69 -6.02
N CYS A 175 -6.18 6.78 -7.00
CA CYS A 175 -6.55 5.38 -6.77
C CYS A 175 -5.44 4.73 -5.94
N LEU A 176 -5.69 4.58 -4.64
CA LEU A 176 -4.99 3.61 -3.79
C LEU A 176 -5.79 2.32 -3.86
N ASP A 177 -5.40 1.42 -4.76
CA ASP A 177 -5.89 0.05 -4.71
C ASP A 177 -5.07 -0.69 -3.65
N PHE A 178 -5.69 -0.93 -2.49
CA PHE A 178 -5.17 -1.87 -1.50
C PHE A 178 -5.56 -3.27 -1.96
N TRP A 179 -4.56 -4.08 -2.31
CA TRP A 179 -4.70 -5.51 -2.52
C TRP A 179 -4.23 -6.26 -1.28
#